data_AF-A0A1V8SFL6-F1
#
_entry.id   AF-A0A1V8SFL6-F1
#
_cell.length_a   1.000
_cell.length_b   1.000
_cell.length_c   1.000
_cell.angle_alpha   90.00
_cell.angle_beta   90.00
_cell.angle_gamma   90.00
#
_symmetry.space_group_name_H-M   'P 1'
#
loop_
_entity.id
_entity.type
_entity.pdbx_description
1 polymer ?
#
loop_
_entity_poly.entity_id
_entity_poly.type
_entity_poly.pdbx_seq_one_letter_code
_entity_poly.pdbx_strand_id
1 'polypeptide(L)'
;MFRELFLVAVCLLKSTEAVTYGLICSSFPGVCNNKCYATYVAGKSDTFTWNGGLNAATDTARRTAAGTRPNPCCSDITAPPTCYTPAGAVVACTSPDEYPYISSSLGGAGAIIRCTGPAENRDEGGQYGGIITRGTDEGGCGSIIGCQIQIAFAFVNAESPFCTSQAGPNDGFQWTYSGGTYINAKRDTVPILEPHVPDPADFFPLHLRREFLLTNGMRVIVASRDLDKDWQNEIFVMGNETTRVVREYVGMEKSAPFRPANVSM
;
A
#
# COMPACT_ATOMS: atom_id res chain seq x y z
N MET A 1 -43.54 31.21 27.75
CA MET A 1 -42.34 31.78 27.09
C MET A 1 -41.15 30.92 27.50
N PHE A 2 -40.97 29.76 26.86
CA PHE A 2 -39.86 28.85 27.14
C PHE A 2 -38.76 29.11 26.11
N ARG A 3 -37.59 29.52 26.60
CA ARG A 3 -36.37 29.77 25.82
C ARG A 3 -35.64 28.43 25.68
N GLU A 4 -35.57 27.89 24.47
CA GLU A 4 -34.69 26.77 24.17
C GLU A 4 -33.26 27.26 23.96
N LEU A 5 -32.34 26.75 24.79
CA LEU A 5 -30.90 26.84 24.55
C LEU A 5 -30.51 25.64 23.68
N PHE A 6 -30.25 25.87 22.40
CA PHE A 6 -29.53 24.92 21.56
C PHE A 6 -28.03 25.00 21.89
N LEU A 7 -27.51 23.98 22.58
CA LEU A 7 -26.07 23.76 22.69
C LEU A 7 -25.58 23.13 21.37
N VAL A 8 -24.91 23.92 20.53
CA VAL A 8 -24.18 23.38 19.37
C VAL A 8 -22.86 22.82 19.88
N ALA A 9 -22.81 21.51 20.12
CA ALA A 9 -21.57 20.81 20.36
C ALA A 9 -20.78 20.72 19.04
N VAL A 10 -19.85 21.66 18.84
CA VAL A 10 -18.85 21.57 17.77
C VAL A 10 -17.88 20.46 18.15
N CYS A 11 -18.14 19.24 17.68
CA CYS A 11 -17.12 18.19 17.63
C CYS A 11 -16.05 18.65 16.64
N LEU A 12 -14.95 19.20 17.16
CA LEU A 12 -13.71 19.35 16.41
C LEU A 12 -13.21 17.95 16.06
N LEU A 13 -13.69 17.41 14.94
CA LEU A 13 -13.04 16.28 14.27
C LEU A 13 -11.65 16.76 13.90
N LYS A 14 -10.64 16.43 14.72
CA LYS A 14 -9.26 16.51 14.28
C LYS A 14 -9.15 15.55 13.10
N SER A 15 -9.08 16.08 11.89
CA SER A 15 -8.61 15.32 10.74
C SER A 15 -7.21 14.84 11.09
N THR A 16 -7.06 13.54 11.38
CA THR A 16 -5.73 12.95 11.44
C THR A 16 -5.23 12.92 10.01
N GLU A 17 -4.38 13.90 9.67
CA GLU A 17 -3.66 13.88 8.39
C GLU A 17 -2.93 12.54 8.28
N ALA A 18 -3.07 11.88 7.13
CA ALA A 18 -2.45 10.60 6.90
C ALA A 18 -0.94 10.79 6.72
N VAL A 19 -0.15 9.93 7.34
CA VAL A 19 1.28 9.83 7.09
C VAL A 19 1.50 9.21 5.71
N THR A 20 2.33 9.82 4.86
CA THR A 20 2.65 9.22 3.56
C THR A 20 3.91 8.36 3.65
N TYR A 21 3.76 7.05 3.52
CA TYR A 21 4.86 6.08 3.43
C TYR A 21 5.30 5.90 1.97
N GLY A 22 6.51 6.34 1.64
CA GLY A 22 7.15 6.04 0.36
C GLY A 22 7.93 4.72 0.40
N LEU A 23 7.40 3.70 -0.28
CA LEU A 23 8.07 2.42 -0.47
C LEU A 23 9.16 2.53 -1.55
N ILE A 24 10.39 2.15 -1.22
CA ILE A 24 11.54 2.19 -2.16
C ILE A 24 11.55 0.93 -3.02
N CYS A 25 10.97 1.01 -4.22
CA CYS A 25 10.75 -0.13 -5.11
C CYS A 25 12.04 -0.73 -5.68
N SER A 26 13.12 0.05 -5.77
CA SER A 26 14.44 -0.48 -6.14
C SER A 26 15.02 -1.45 -5.10
N SER A 27 14.66 -1.27 -3.83
CA SER A 27 15.10 -2.15 -2.73
C SER A 27 14.13 -3.32 -2.50
N PHE A 28 12.85 -3.14 -2.85
CA PHE A 28 11.78 -4.11 -2.57
C PHE A 28 10.87 -4.33 -3.78
N PRO A 29 11.41 -4.74 -4.94
CA PRO A 29 10.66 -4.78 -6.19
C PRO A 29 9.47 -5.74 -6.15
N GLY A 30 9.60 -6.90 -5.49
CA GLY A 30 8.52 -7.88 -5.39
C GLY A 30 7.35 -7.36 -4.55
N VAL A 31 7.69 -6.74 -3.42
CA VAL A 31 6.74 -6.12 -2.49
C VAL A 31 6.06 -4.90 -3.13
N CYS A 32 6.84 -4.05 -3.80
CA CYS A 32 6.31 -2.88 -4.51
C CYS A 32 5.36 -3.28 -5.65
N ASN A 33 5.72 -4.30 -6.45
CA ASN A 33 4.84 -4.79 -7.50
C ASN A 33 3.50 -5.31 -6.96
N ASN A 34 3.51 -6.01 -5.81
CA ASN A 34 2.28 -6.47 -5.16
C ASN A 34 1.39 -5.32 -4.74
N LYS A 35 1.96 -4.31 -4.06
CA LYS A 35 1.20 -3.16 -3.58
C LYS A 35 0.68 -2.29 -4.73
N CYS A 36 1.45 -2.10 -5.79
CA CYS A 36 0.98 -1.42 -7.01
C CYS A 36 -0.15 -2.18 -7.71
N TYR A 37 -0.07 -3.52 -7.81
CA TYR A 37 -1.19 -4.30 -8.30
C TYR A 37 -2.42 -4.12 -7.40
N ALA A 38 -2.23 -4.27 -6.09
CA ALA A 38 -3.32 -4.20 -5.14
C ALA A 38 -4.04 -2.84 -5.21
N THR A 39 -3.30 -1.74 -5.29
CA THR A 39 -3.85 -0.38 -5.30
C THR A 39 -4.32 0.08 -6.68
N TYR A 40 -3.61 -0.22 -7.77
CA TYR A 40 -3.96 0.29 -9.11
C TYR A 40 -4.77 -0.70 -9.95
N VAL A 41 -4.81 -1.98 -9.59
CA VAL A 41 -5.51 -3.00 -10.38
C VAL A 41 -6.64 -3.64 -9.57
N ALA A 42 -6.39 -4.01 -8.31
CA ALA A 42 -7.34 -4.75 -7.48
C ALA A 42 -8.20 -3.87 -6.55
N GLY A 43 -8.24 -2.56 -6.76
CA GLY A 43 -9.14 -1.67 -6.02
C GLY A 43 -8.85 -1.53 -4.53
N LYS A 44 -7.73 -2.06 -4.02
CA LYS A 44 -7.40 -1.96 -2.59
C LYS A 44 -7.07 -0.52 -2.23
N SER A 45 -7.50 -0.13 -1.04
CA SER A 45 -7.27 1.22 -0.51
C SER A 45 -5.77 1.57 -0.48
N ASP A 46 -5.44 2.77 -0.92
CA ASP A 46 -4.11 3.37 -0.81
C ASP A 46 -3.82 3.94 0.59
N THR A 47 -4.89 4.18 1.37
CA THR A 47 -4.83 4.67 2.75
C THR A 47 -5.42 3.63 3.70
N PHE A 48 -4.74 3.35 4.80
CA PHE A 48 -5.19 2.39 5.80
C PHE A 48 -4.90 2.88 7.21
N THR A 49 -5.70 2.42 8.16
CA THR A 49 -5.53 2.78 9.58
C THR A 49 -4.67 1.73 10.27
N TRP A 50 -3.62 2.14 10.97
CA TRP A 50 -2.84 1.25 11.81
C TRP A 50 -3.62 0.89 13.08
N ASN A 51 -3.77 -0.41 13.35
CA ASN A 51 -4.58 -0.93 14.44
C ASN A 51 -3.77 -1.23 15.72
N GLY A 52 -2.55 -0.73 15.83
CA GLY A 52 -1.66 -1.05 16.93
C GLY A 52 -0.81 -2.31 16.70
N GLY A 53 0.05 -2.60 17.67
CA GLY A 53 0.79 -3.86 17.71
C GLY A 53 -0.16 -5.05 17.91
N LEU A 54 -0.07 -6.06 17.04
CA LEU A 54 -0.87 -7.27 17.17
C LEU A 54 -0.21 -8.20 18.21
N ASN A 55 -1.02 -8.78 19.10
CA ASN A 55 -0.55 -9.92 19.87
C ASN A 55 -0.44 -11.17 18.96
N ALA A 56 0.28 -12.19 19.43
CA ALA A 56 0.55 -13.40 18.65
C ALA A 56 -0.72 -14.13 18.16
N ALA A 57 -1.80 -14.12 18.94
CA ALA A 57 -3.05 -14.77 18.56
C ALA A 57 -3.76 -14.00 17.44
N THR A 58 -3.84 -12.67 17.53
CA THR A 58 -4.46 -11.81 16.51
C THR A 58 -3.63 -11.78 15.23
N ASP A 59 -2.29 -11.72 15.31
CA ASP A 59 -1.41 -11.85 14.15
C ASP A 59 -1.64 -13.19 13.43
N THR A 60 -1.61 -14.29 14.18
CA THR A 60 -1.88 -15.65 13.64
C THR A 60 -3.23 -15.71 12.94
N ALA A 61 -4.30 -15.27 13.61
CA ALA A 61 -5.65 -15.33 13.07
C ALA A 61 -5.78 -14.52 11.78
N ARG A 62 -5.21 -13.31 11.74
CA ARG A 62 -5.28 -12.45 10.56
C ARG A 62 -4.45 -13.01 9.41
N ARG A 63 -3.23 -13.51 9.66
CA ARG A 63 -2.40 -14.14 8.60
C ARG A 63 -3.04 -15.39 8.03
N THR A 64 -3.68 -16.20 8.87
CA THR A 64 -4.48 -17.34 8.40
C THR A 64 -5.67 -16.88 7.57
N ALA A 65 -6.39 -15.83 7.99
CA ALA A 65 -7.48 -15.26 7.22
C ALA A 65 -7.03 -14.62 5.89
N ALA A 66 -5.81 -14.07 5.85
CA ALA A 66 -5.20 -13.58 4.63
C ALA A 66 -4.79 -14.71 3.68
N GLY A 67 -4.51 -15.91 4.20
CA GLY A 67 -4.03 -17.06 3.43
C GLY A 67 -2.50 -17.19 3.41
N THR A 68 -1.79 -16.54 4.33
CA THR A 68 -0.32 -16.58 4.41
C THR A 68 0.22 -17.46 5.53
N ARG A 69 -0.70 -18.07 6.28
CA ARG A 69 -0.37 -19.07 7.28
C ARG A 69 -1.29 -20.30 7.15
N PRO A 70 -0.75 -21.50 6.82
CA PRO A 70 0.66 -21.79 6.52
C PRO A 70 1.20 -21.03 5.30
N ASN A 71 2.52 -20.91 5.17
CA ASN A 71 3.16 -20.15 4.09
C ASN A 71 2.90 -20.81 2.73
N PRO A 72 2.18 -20.16 1.81
CA PRO A 72 1.77 -20.78 0.55
C PRO A 72 2.87 -20.75 -0.52
N CYS A 73 3.89 -19.92 -0.36
CA CYS A 73 4.91 -19.64 -1.39
C CYS A 73 5.88 -20.79 -1.66
N CYS A 74 5.83 -21.85 -0.86
CA CYS A 74 6.71 -23.01 -1.00
C CYS A 74 6.00 -24.24 -1.60
N SER A 75 4.68 -24.21 -1.77
CA SER A 75 3.92 -25.41 -2.16
C SER A 75 2.56 -25.15 -2.80
N ASP A 76 1.85 -24.11 -2.39
CA ASP A 76 0.41 -24.00 -2.63
C ASP A 76 0.07 -23.02 -3.75
N ILE A 77 0.93 -22.02 -3.98
CA ILE A 77 0.74 -21.02 -5.03
C ILE A 77 1.96 -20.92 -5.94
N THR A 78 1.72 -20.50 -7.18
CA THR A 78 2.80 -20.23 -8.13
C THR A 78 3.48 -18.92 -7.72
N ALA A 79 4.76 -19.03 -7.37
CA ALA A 79 5.60 -17.87 -7.08
C ALA A 79 6.22 -17.30 -8.37
N PRO A 80 6.59 -16.01 -8.39
CA PRO A 80 7.36 -15.45 -9.50
C PRO A 80 8.65 -16.26 -9.76
N PRO A 81 9.12 -16.33 -11.02
CA PRO A 81 10.33 -17.09 -11.36
C PRO A 81 11.60 -16.49 -10.76
N THR A 82 11.57 -15.22 -10.36
CA THR A 82 12.73 -14.48 -9.85
C THR A 82 12.27 -13.47 -8.82
N CYS A 83 12.91 -13.48 -7.65
CA CYS A 83 12.83 -12.44 -6.65
C CYS A 83 14.22 -11.88 -6.35
N TYR A 84 14.27 -10.78 -5.61
CA TYR A 84 15.50 -10.06 -5.35
C TYR A 84 15.71 -9.84 -3.86
N THR A 85 16.97 -9.78 -3.45
CA THR A 85 17.36 -9.15 -2.18
C THR A 85 17.41 -7.64 -2.34
N PRO A 86 17.41 -6.86 -1.25
CA PRO A 86 17.61 -5.40 -1.34
C PRO A 86 18.93 -4.98 -2.01
N ALA A 87 19.92 -5.87 -2.06
CA ALA A 87 21.18 -5.65 -2.77
C ALA A 87 21.12 -6.02 -4.27
N GLY A 88 19.94 -6.42 -4.78
CA GLY A 88 19.72 -6.79 -6.18
C GLY A 88 20.10 -8.23 -6.54
N ALA A 89 20.56 -9.05 -5.60
CA ALA A 89 20.87 -10.45 -5.86
C ALA A 89 19.59 -11.28 -6.08
N VAL A 90 19.60 -12.16 -7.09
CA VAL A 90 18.49 -13.07 -7.39
C VAL A 90 18.34 -14.15 -6.32
N VAL A 91 17.11 -14.37 -5.85
CA VAL A 91 16.75 -15.36 -4.83
C VAL A 91 15.40 -16.02 -5.12
N ALA A 92 15.12 -17.13 -4.45
CA ALA A 92 13.82 -17.78 -4.49
C ALA A 92 12.74 -16.92 -3.81
N CYS A 93 11.54 -16.94 -4.39
CA CYS A 93 10.36 -16.24 -3.91
C CYS A 93 9.60 -17.07 -2.87
N THR A 94 10.08 -17.10 -1.62
CA THR A 94 9.51 -17.99 -0.59
C THR A 94 8.79 -17.26 0.55
N SER A 95 8.62 -15.94 0.46
CA SER A 95 7.97 -15.13 1.50
C SER A 95 6.67 -14.54 0.98
N PRO A 96 5.52 -14.73 1.66
CA PRO A 96 4.27 -14.12 1.24
C PRO A 96 4.23 -12.66 1.72
N ASP A 97 4.16 -11.71 0.79
CA ASP A 97 3.81 -10.31 1.06
C ASP A 97 2.29 -10.15 0.99
N GLU A 98 1.72 -9.30 1.85
CA GLU A 98 0.29 -9.06 1.96
C GLU A 98 -0.04 -7.58 1.81
N TYR A 99 -1.06 -7.27 1.01
CA TYR A 99 -1.64 -5.93 0.98
C TYR A 99 -3.18 -5.95 0.99
N PRO A 100 -3.84 -5.16 1.86
CA PRO A 100 -3.26 -4.27 2.87
C PRO A 100 -2.52 -5.00 4.01
N TYR A 101 -1.63 -4.28 4.70
CA TYR A 101 -0.81 -4.83 5.79
C TYR A 101 -1.66 -5.46 6.89
N ILE A 102 -1.19 -6.57 7.46
CA ILE A 102 -1.90 -7.32 8.49
C ILE A 102 -2.21 -6.52 9.76
N SER A 103 -1.33 -5.57 10.09
CA SER A 103 -1.42 -4.63 11.21
C SER A 103 -2.42 -3.48 10.95
N SER A 104 -3.05 -3.42 9.79
CA SER A 104 -4.01 -2.38 9.45
C SER A 104 -5.47 -2.77 9.75
N SER A 105 -6.40 -1.82 9.64
CA SER A 105 -7.85 -2.06 9.67
C SER A 105 -8.38 -2.84 8.48
N LEU A 106 -7.64 -2.87 7.38
CA LEU A 106 -8.02 -3.54 6.14
C LEU A 106 -7.26 -4.85 5.90
N GLY A 107 -6.33 -5.21 6.80
CA GLY A 107 -5.53 -6.43 6.71
C GLY A 107 -6.28 -7.68 7.16
N GLY A 108 -5.90 -8.83 6.61
CA GLY A 108 -6.52 -10.12 6.90
C GLY A 108 -7.29 -10.64 5.69
N ALA A 109 -8.54 -11.07 5.91
CA ALA A 109 -9.37 -11.64 4.86
C ALA A 109 -9.48 -10.72 3.62
N GLY A 110 -9.30 -11.29 2.43
CA GLY A 110 -9.36 -10.56 1.17
C GLY A 110 -8.10 -9.73 0.83
N ALA A 111 -7.02 -9.87 1.59
CA ALA A 111 -5.71 -9.31 1.20
C ALA A 111 -5.22 -9.93 -0.12
N ILE A 112 -4.49 -9.14 -0.90
CA ILE A 112 -3.75 -9.63 -2.05
C ILE A 112 -2.40 -10.17 -1.57
N ILE A 113 -2.09 -11.40 -1.96
CA ILE A 113 -0.85 -12.09 -1.64
C ILE A 113 0.03 -12.19 -2.89
N ARG A 114 1.33 -11.94 -2.73
CA ARG A 114 2.36 -12.29 -3.72
C ARG A 114 3.56 -12.89 -3.02
N CYS A 115 4.20 -13.88 -3.65
CA CYS A 115 5.48 -14.39 -3.17
C CYS A 115 6.63 -13.47 -3.57
N THR A 116 7.44 -13.10 -2.58
CA THR A 116 8.57 -12.17 -2.67
C THR A 116 9.83 -12.79 -2.08
N GLY A 117 10.97 -12.12 -2.26
CA GLY A 117 12.22 -12.50 -1.64
C GLY A 117 12.15 -12.35 -0.11
N PRO A 118 12.63 -13.32 0.68
CA PRO A 118 12.54 -13.25 2.14
C PRO A 118 13.23 -12.04 2.76
N ALA A 119 14.37 -11.63 2.21
CA ALA A 119 15.10 -10.47 2.69
C ALA A 119 14.36 -9.16 2.37
N GLU A 120 13.87 -8.99 1.13
CA GLU A 120 13.12 -7.78 0.77
C GLU A 120 11.84 -7.63 1.60
N ASN A 121 11.09 -8.71 1.81
CA ASN A 121 9.82 -8.65 2.54
C ASN A 121 10.03 -8.29 4.02
N ARG A 122 11.05 -8.88 4.64
CA ARG A 122 11.41 -8.57 6.03
C ARG A 122 11.92 -7.14 6.18
N ASP A 123 12.80 -6.71 5.28
CA ASP A 123 13.45 -5.41 5.38
C ASP A 123 12.48 -4.26 5.07
N GLU A 124 11.53 -4.48 4.15
CA GLU A 124 10.38 -3.58 3.92
C GLU A 124 9.50 -3.49 5.18
N GLY A 125 9.13 -4.63 5.77
CA GLY A 125 8.37 -4.65 7.03
C GLY A 125 9.08 -3.91 8.17
N GLY A 126 10.42 -3.93 8.19
CA GLY A 126 11.23 -3.12 9.09
C GLY A 126 11.11 -1.61 8.83
N GLN A 127 11.13 -1.17 7.56
CA GLN A 127 10.92 0.23 7.20
C GLN A 127 9.50 0.71 7.55
N TYR A 128 8.49 -0.09 7.25
CA TYR A 128 7.11 0.17 7.65
C TYR A 128 6.97 0.27 9.19
N GLY A 129 7.62 -0.63 9.93
CA GLY A 129 7.69 -0.58 11.39
C GLY A 129 8.33 0.72 11.91
N GLY A 130 9.37 1.22 11.22
CA GLY A 130 10.00 2.50 11.55
C GLY A 130 9.03 3.68 11.48
N ILE A 131 8.12 3.70 10.50
CA ILE A 131 7.11 4.76 10.35
C ILE A 131 6.09 4.74 11.47
N ILE A 132 5.72 3.53 11.91
CA ILE A 132 4.81 3.36 13.06
C ILE A 132 5.41 4.02 14.32
N THR A 133 6.69 3.82 14.56
CA THR A 133 7.35 4.29 15.79
C THR A 133 7.86 5.72 15.74
N ARG A 134 8.12 6.26 14.55
CA ARG A 134 8.64 7.62 14.32
C ARG A 134 7.69 8.69 14.87
N GLY A 135 8.21 9.78 15.41
CA GLY A 135 7.40 10.87 15.99
C GLY A 135 6.46 11.51 14.97
N THR A 136 5.30 11.98 15.42
CA THR A 136 4.31 12.65 14.55
C THR A 136 4.81 13.97 13.97
N ASP A 137 5.66 14.67 14.71
CA ASP A 137 6.38 15.88 14.29
C ASP A 137 7.41 15.60 13.18
N GLU A 138 7.87 14.36 13.09
CA GLU A 138 8.73 13.84 12.02
C GLU A 138 7.92 13.17 10.89
N GLY A 139 6.59 13.33 10.87
CA GLY A 139 5.72 12.71 9.87
C GLY A 139 5.52 11.21 10.06
N GLY A 140 5.83 10.64 11.22
CA GLY A 140 5.50 9.26 11.59
C GLY A 140 4.18 9.11 12.36
N CYS A 141 3.87 7.91 12.84
CA CYS A 141 2.64 7.66 13.58
C CYS A 141 2.74 7.86 15.10
N GLY A 142 3.94 8.04 15.64
CA GLY A 142 4.17 8.23 17.08
C GLY A 142 3.66 7.08 17.95
N SER A 143 3.54 5.87 17.40
CA SER A 143 2.86 4.72 18.02
C SER A 143 1.39 5.00 18.42
N ILE A 144 0.71 5.93 17.75
CA ILE A 144 -0.70 6.26 17.98
C ILE A 144 -1.60 5.30 17.21
N ILE A 145 -2.36 4.46 17.93
CA ILE A 145 -3.41 3.60 17.33
C ILE A 145 -4.42 4.49 16.62
N GLY A 146 -4.79 4.14 15.39
CA GLY A 146 -5.67 4.97 14.58
C GLY A 146 -4.93 5.89 13.60
N CYS A 147 -3.59 5.92 13.62
CA CYS A 147 -2.79 6.61 12.62
C CYS A 147 -3.19 6.15 11.21
N GLN A 148 -3.53 7.10 10.33
CA GLN A 148 -3.75 6.82 8.92
C GLN A 148 -2.41 6.84 8.18
N ILE A 149 -2.18 5.84 7.34
CA ILE A 149 -0.97 5.72 6.53
C ILE A 149 -1.42 5.59 5.08
N GLN A 150 -0.96 6.51 4.23
CA GLN A 150 -1.12 6.47 2.78
C GLN A 150 0.17 5.95 2.14
N ILE A 151 0.06 5.11 1.12
CA ILE A 151 1.23 4.56 0.42
C ILE A 151 1.60 5.37 -0.84
N ALA A 152 2.90 5.50 -1.07
CA ALA A 152 3.51 6.01 -2.29
C ALA A 152 4.69 5.11 -2.71
N PHE A 153 5.11 5.20 -3.96
CA PHE A 153 6.11 4.31 -4.58
C PHE A 153 7.28 5.13 -5.10
N ALA A 154 8.47 4.94 -4.54
CA ALA A 154 9.71 5.61 -4.90
C ALA A 154 10.65 4.70 -5.71
N PHE A 155 11.53 5.28 -6.53
CA PHE A 155 12.53 4.52 -7.31
C PHE A 155 11.96 3.33 -8.08
N VAL A 156 10.83 3.55 -8.73
CA VAL A 156 10.13 2.50 -9.48
C VAL A 156 10.95 2.08 -10.70
N ASN A 157 11.10 0.77 -10.89
CA ASN A 157 11.91 0.15 -11.93
C ASN A 157 11.09 -0.87 -12.75
N ALA A 158 11.77 -1.60 -13.64
CA ALA A 158 11.14 -2.57 -14.52
C ALA A 158 10.63 -3.82 -13.77
N GLU A 159 11.14 -4.04 -12.56
CA GLU A 159 10.79 -5.16 -11.68
C GLU A 159 9.48 -4.90 -10.90
N SER A 160 8.91 -3.69 -10.99
CA SER A 160 7.58 -3.35 -10.47
C SER A 160 6.65 -2.82 -11.58
N PRO A 161 6.36 -3.63 -12.62
CA PRO A 161 5.64 -3.19 -13.81
C PRO A 161 4.25 -2.63 -13.51
N PHE A 162 3.53 -3.14 -12.49
CA PHE A 162 2.21 -2.60 -12.13
C PHE A 162 2.24 -1.15 -11.66
N CYS A 163 3.41 -0.61 -11.34
CA CYS A 163 3.57 0.79 -10.99
C CYS A 163 3.80 1.69 -12.23
N THR A 164 4.51 1.19 -13.25
CA THR A 164 5.08 2.01 -14.35
C THR A 164 4.54 1.73 -15.74
N SER A 165 4.37 0.47 -16.11
CA SER A 165 4.13 0.08 -17.51
C SER A 165 2.97 -0.87 -17.70
N GLN A 166 2.50 -1.51 -16.63
CA GLN A 166 1.39 -2.45 -16.64
C GLN A 166 0.18 -1.81 -15.94
N ALA A 167 -0.87 -1.63 -16.74
CA ALA A 167 -2.23 -1.49 -16.26
C ALA A 167 -3.02 -2.64 -16.91
N GLY A 168 -3.67 -3.47 -16.11
CA GLY A 168 -4.33 -4.64 -16.65
C GLY A 168 -4.34 -5.82 -15.70
N PRO A 169 -4.64 -7.03 -16.21
CA PRO A 169 -4.86 -8.20 -15.39
C PRO A 169 -3.60 -8.62 -14.62
N ASN A 170 -3.85 -9.48 -13.63
CA ASN A 170 -2.87 -10.23 -12.85
C ASN A 170 -1.75 -10.81 -13.73
N ASP A 171 -0.50 -10.69 -13.27
CA ASP A 171 0.67 -11.25 -13.97
C ASP A 171 0.84 -12.77 -13.75
N GLY A 172 -0.11 -13.38 -13.04
CA GLY A 172 -0.14 -14.79 -12.67
C GLY A 172 0.37 -15.06 -11.25
N PHE A 173 0.79 -14.03 -10.51
CA PHE A 173 1.43 -14.20 -9.21
C PHE A 173 0.76 -13.43 -8.06
N GLN A 174 -0.41 -12.82 -8.30
CA GLN A 174 -1.25 -12.29 -7.23
C GLN A 174 -2.39 -13.25 -6.87
N TRP A 175 -2.56 -13.50 -5.59
CA TRP A 175 -3.48 -14.50 -5.06
C TRP A 175 -4.40 -13.90 -4.02
N THR A 176 -5.60 -14.44 -3.91
CA THR A 176 -6.53 -14.15 -2.81
C THR A 176 -7.00 -15.44 -2.18
N TYR A 177 -7.27 -15.37 -0.89
CA TYR A 177 -7.83 -16.49 -0.13
C TYR A 177 -9.34 -16.37 -0.04
N SER A 178 -10.06 -17.39 -0.51
CA SER A 178 -11.53 -17.44 -0.50
C SER A 178 -12.06 -18.70 0.22
N GLY A 179 -13.19 -18.56 0.93
CA GLY A 179 -13.98 -19.70 1.47
C GLY A 179 -14.16 -19.80 2.99
N GLY A 180 -14.90 -18.87 3.61
CA GLY A 180 -15.16 -18.85 5.06
C GLY A 180 -16.51 -19.41 5.59
N THR A 181 -17.58 -19.60 4.79
CA THR A 181 -18.89 -20.15 5.29
C THR A 181 -19.79 -20.73 4.18
N TYR A 182 -20.64 -21.72 4.55
CA TYR A 182 -21.39 -22.70 3.72
C TYR A 182 -22.41 -22.18 2.69
N ILE A 183 -22.31 -22.67 1.44
CA ILE A 183 -23.44 -22.92 0.53
C ILE A 183 -23.15 -24.19 -0.30
N ASN A 184 -24.15 -25.05 -0.47
CA ASN A 184 -24.02 -26.38 -1.10
C ASN A 184 -24.37 -26.33 -2.61
N ALA A 185 -23.44 -26.73 -3.48
CA ALA A 185 -23.67 -27.65 -4.59
C ALA A 185 -22.32 -28.10 -5.19
N LYS A 186 -21.88 -29.30 -4.78
CA LYS A 186 -20.68 -30.06 -5.18
C LYS A 186 -19.35 -29.64 -4.53
N ARG A 187 -19.07 -30.28 -3.37
CA ARG A 187 -17.78 -30.65 -2.72
C ARG A 187 -16.50 -30.13 -3.42
N ASP A 188 -15.56 -29.43 -2.78
CA ASP A 188 -15.06 -29.52 -1.40
C ASP A 188 -14.76 -28.14 -0.76
N THR A 189 -15.09 -27.99 0.52
CA THR A 189 -14.77 -26.83 1.36
C THR A 189 -13.36 -26.97 1.93
N VAL A 190 -12.37 -26.65 1.09
CA VAL A 190 -11.06 -26.20 1.55
C VAL A 190 -11.00 -24.72 1.19
N PRO A 191 -10.58 -23.83 2.10
CA PRO A 191 -10.31 -22.47 1.68
C PRO A 191 -9.17 -22.50 0.66
N ILE A 192 -9.44 -22.02 -0.55
CA ILE A 192 -8.57 -22.15 -1.72
C ILE A 192 -7.84 -20.82 -1.92
N LEU A 193 -6.53 -20.91 -2.15
CA LEU A 193 -5.80 -19.81 -2.74
C LEU A 193 -6.04 -19.85 -4.25
N GLU A 194 -6.67 -18.82 -4.77
CA GLU A 194 -6.94 -18.68 -6.20
C GLU A 194 -6.24 -17.44 -6.76
N PRO A 195 -5.83 -17.46 -8.05
CA PRO A 195 -5.32 -16.27 -8.68
C PRO A 195 -6.36 -15.16 -8.58
N HIS A 196 -5.95 -13.97 -8.11
CA HIS A 196 -6.86 -12.85 -8.02
C HIS A 196 -7.33 -12.44 -9.41
N VAL A 197 -8.65 -12.38 -9.61
CA VAL A 197 -9.26 -11.86 -10.84
C VAL A 197 -9.75 -10.44 -10.55
N PRO A 198 -9.08 -9.39 -11.04
CA PRO A 198 -9.47 -8.03 -10.73
C PRO A 198 -10.67 -7.58 -11.59
N ASP A 199 -11.52 -6.73 -11.02
CA ASP A 199 -12.59 -6.07 -11.77
C ASP A 199 -11.97 -4.99 -12.67
N PRO A 200 -12.22 -4.97 -13.99
CA PRO A 200 -11.78 -3.88 -14.86
C PRO A 200 -12.21 -2.47 -14.38
N ALA A 201 -13.32 -2.37 -13.65
CA ALA A 201 -13.76 -1.11 -13.02
C ALA A 201 -12.80 -0.62 -11.92
N ASP A 202 -12.03 -1.53 -11.32
CA ASP A 202 -11.02 -1.18 -10.33
C ASP A 202 -9.72 -0.68 -10.97
N PHE A 203 -9.54 -0.76 -12.28
CA PHE A 203 -8.27 -0.37 -12.91
C PHE A 203 -8.08 1.14 -12.83
N PHE A 204 -6.97 1.55 -12.23
CA PHE A 204 -6.55 2.94 -12.21
C PHE A 204 -5.56 3.22 -13.36
N PRO A 205 -5.94 4.03 -14.35
CA PRO A 205 -5.14 4.24 -15.56
C PRO A 205 -3.77 4.86 -15.27
N LEU A 206 -2.74 4.37 -15.97
CA LEU A 206 -1.35 4.87 -15.85
C LEU A 206 -1.23 6.39 -15.99
N HIS A 207 -1.90 6.98 -17.00
CA HIS A 207 -1.84 8.41 -17.27
C HIS A 207 -2.54 9.29 -16.20
N LEU A 208 -3.31 8.69 -15.28
CA LEU A 208 -3.94 9.38 -14.15
C LEU A 208 -3.13 9.26 -12.87
N ARG A 209 -2.09 8.42 -12.84
CA ARG A 209 -1.20 8.29 -11.68
C ARG A 209 -0.36 9.54 -11.54
N ARG A 210 -0.36 10.08 -10.32
CA ARG A 210 0.32 11.33 -10.01
C ARG A 210 1.74 11.03 -9.57
N GLU A 211 2.67 11.76 -10.15
CA GLU A 211 4.10 11.61 -9.87
C GLU A 211 4.69 12.94 -9.40
N PHE A 212 5.50 12.88 -8.34
CA PHE A 212 6.11 14.07 -7.73
C PHE A 212 7.63 13.97 -7.64
N LEU A 213 8.30 15.10 -7.84
CA LEU A 213 9.66 15.34 -7.37
C LEU A 213 9.61 15.70 -5.88
N LEU A 214 10.51 15.12 -5.10
CA LEU A 214 10.65 15.40 -3.68
C LEU A 214 11.92 16.23 -3.40
N THR A 215 11.99 16.86 -2.22
CA THR A 215 13.10 17.75 -1.83
C THR A 215 14.47 17.09 -1.79
N ASN A 216 14.52 15.76 -1.63
CA ASN A 216 15.75 14.98 -1.71
C ASN A 216 16.04 14.45 -3.14
N GLY A 217 15.37 14.99 -4.15
CA GLY A 217 15.59 14.66 -5.56
C GLY A 217 14.93 13.36 -6.03
N MET A 218 14.26 12.62 -5.14
CA MET A 218 13.55 11.40 -5.48
C MET A 218 12.25 11.69 -6.25
N ARG A 219 11.90 10.76 -7.13
CA ARG A 219 10.59 10.70 -7.78
C ARG A 219 9.70 9.68 -7.07
N VAL A 220 8.45 10.04 -6.84
CA VAL A 220 7.44 9.15 -6.25
C VAL A 220 6.16 9.15 -7.06
N ILE A 221 5.56 7.97 -7.21
CA ILE A 221 4.20 7.81 -7.74
C ILE A 221 3.30 7.56 -6.53
N VAL A 222 2.29 8.40 -6.31
CA VAL A 222 1.36 8.21 -5.20
C VAL A 222 0.31 7.17 -5.56
N ALA A 223 -0.05 6.28 -4.62
CA ALA A 223 -1.10 5.29 -4.85
C ALA A 223 -2.51 5.91 -4.89
N SER A 224 -2.63 7.18 -4.50
CA SER A 224 -3.92 7.86 -4.41
C SER A 224 -4.64 7.93 -5.74
N ARG A 225 -5.92 7.58 -5.68
CA ARG A 225 -6.89 7.76 -6.76
C ARG A 225 -7.58 9.13 -6.69
N ASP A 226 -7.38 9.86 -5.60
CA ASP A 226 -7.88 11.22 -5.44
C ASP A 226 -7.02 12.17 -6.27
N LEU A 227 -7.61 12.58 -7.40
CA LEU A 227 -6.98 13.47 -8.36
C LEU A 227 -6.95 14.93 -7.88
N ASP A 228 -7.78 15.28 -6.91
CA ASP A 228 -7.97 16.64 -6.41
C ASP A 228 -7.27 16.87 -5.07
N LYS A 229 -6.71 15.81 -4.45
CA LYS A 229 -5.91 15.92 -3.23
C LYS A 229 -4.79 16.96 -3.38
N ASP A 230 -4.72 17.86 -2.41
CA ASP A 230 -3.60 18.81 -2.27
C ASP A 230 -2.43 18.15 -1.51
N TRP A 231 -1.22 18.36 -2.00
CA TRP A 231 0.00 17.73 -1.50
C TRP A 231 1.01 18.73 -0.90
N GLN A 232 0.66 20.02 -0.80
CA GLN A 232 1.61 21.07 -0.34
C GLN A 232 2.23 20.81 1.02
N ASN A 233 1.44 20.30 1.95
CA ASN A 233 1.85 20.15 3.35
C ASN A 233 2.22 18.70 3.71
N GLU A 234 2.07 17.77 2.76
CA GLU A 234 2.30 16.36 2.97
C GLU A 234 3.78 16.06 3.23
N ILE A 235 4.02 15.23 4.24
CA ILE A 235 5.36 14.71 4.58
C ILE A 235 5.43 13.28 4.08
N PHE A 236 6.45 13.00 3.27
CA PHE A 236 6.77 11.68 2.78
C PHE A 236 7.86 11.10 3.67
N VAL A 237 7.62 9.93 4.26
CA VAL A 237 8.62 9.15 4.99
C VAL A 237 9.13 8.03 4.10
N MET A 238 10.43 8.00 3.85
CA MET A 238 11.10 6.98 3.02
C MET A 238 12.31 6.44 3.78
N GLY A 239 12.23 5.18 4.21
CA GLY A 239 13.22 4.60 5.11
C GLY A 239 13.40 5.46 6.37
N ASN A 240 14.60 6.02 6.54
CA ASN A 240 14.93 6.86 7.69
C ASN A 240 14.78 8.37 7.44
N GLU A 241 14.42 8.79 6.23
CA GLU A 241 14.35 10.19 5.85
C GLU A 241 12.91 10.69 5.71
N THR A 242 12.74 12.00 5.89
CA THR A 242 11.51 12.72 5.60
C THR A 242 11.77 13.72 4.48
N THR A 243 10.78 13.94 3.64
CA THR A 243 10.92 14.84 2.49
C THR A 243 9.55 15.39 2.10
N ARG A 244 9.53 16.40 1.23
CA ARG A 244 8.30 17.09 0.80
C ARG A 244 8.23 17.20 -0.71
N VAL A 245 7.03 17.42 -1.24
CA VAL A 245 6.81 17.66 -2.66
C VAL A 245 7.42 18.99 -3.08
N VAL A 246 8.15 18.97 -4.20
CA VAL A 246 8.70 20.15 -4.87
C VAL A 246 7.94 20.45 -6.16
N ARG A 247 7.57 19.41 -6.91
CA ARG A 247 6.97 19.54 -8.23
C ARG A 247 6.14 18.30 -8.56
N GLU A 248 5.08 18.46 -9.34
CA GLU A 248 4.34 17.37 -9.99
C GLU A 248 4.84 17.19 -11.44
N TYR A 249 5.15 15.95 -11.85
CA TYR A 249 5.69 15.62 -13.17
C TYR A 249 4.68 15.01 -14.13
N VAL A 250 3.85 14.09 -13.62
CA VAL A 250 2.93 13.26 -14.41
C VAL A 250 1.62 13.16 -13.64
N GLY A 251 0.51 13.20 -14.36
CA GLY A 251 -0.78 13.65 -13.84
C GLY A 251 -0.95 15.09 -14.26
N MET A 252 -2.05 15.42 -14.97
CA MET A 252 -2.36 16.82 -15.32
C MET A 252 -2.07 17.66 -14.08
N GLU A 253 -1.31 18.74 -14.19
CA GLU A 253 -0.78 19.51 -13.06
C GLU A 253 -1.92 19.99 -12.15
N LYS A 254 -2.44 19.12 -11.28
CA LYS A 254 -3.78 19.25 -10.72
C LYS A 254 -3.71 20.07 -9.46
N SER A 255 -2.66 19.84 -8.67
CA SER A 255 -2.32 20.72 -7.57
C SER A 255 -1.84 22.06 -8.11
N ALA A 256 -2.71 23.06 -8.02
CA ALA A 256 -2.45 24.47 -8.31
C ALA A 256 -1.02 24.99 -7.96
N PRO A 257 -0.46 24.71 -6.77
CA PRO A 257 0.91 25.11 -6.38
C PRO A 257 2.05 24.48 -7.20
N PHE A 258 1.84 23.31 -7.81
CA PHE A 258 2.89 22.52 -8.45
C PHE A 258 2.82 22.58 -9.98
N ARG A 259 1.88 23.37 -10.52
CA ARG A 259 1.85 23.75 -11.93
C ARG A 259 3.11 24.56 -12.24
N PRO A 260 3.81 24.33 -13.36
CA PRO A 260 4.81 25.26 -13.87
C PRO A 260 4.18 26.65 -13.87
N ALA A 261 4.84 27.61 -13.23
CA ALA A 261 4.52 29.01 -13.47
C ALA A 261 4.59 29.20 -14.99
N ASN A 262 3.52 29.75 -15.61
CA ASN A 262 3.48 30.04 -17.04
C ASN A 262 4.83 30.62 -17.47
N VAL A 263 5.67 29.78 -18.06
CA VAL A 263 6.87 30.25 -18.74
C VAL A 263 6.28 30.81 -20.03
N SER A 264 5.93 32.09 -19.99
CA SER A 264 5.65 32.86 -21.19
C SER A 264 6.82 32.66 -22.14
N MET A 265 6.58 31.90 -23.21
CA MET A 265 7.43 31.93 -24.40
C MET A 265 7.34 33.30 -25.05
#